data_AF-A0A7C7UX27-F1
#
_entry.id   AF-A0A7C7UX27-F1
#
_cell.length_a   1.000
_cell.length_b   1.000
_cell.length_c   1.000
_cell.angle_alpha   90.00
_cell.angle_beta   90.00
_cell.angle_gamma   90.00
#
_symmetry.space_group_name_H-M   'P 1'
#
loop_
_entity.id
_entity.type
_entity.pdbx_description
1 polymer ?
#
loop_
_entity_poly.entity_id
_entity_poly.type
_entity_poly.pdbx_seq_one_letter_code
_entity_poly.pdbx_strand_id
1 'polypeptide(L)'
;AVTMTLRDAKGQPEQLGEVVVGIVLKRMGANTKATIDGIKQRLPAIQQALPEGVILEPFYDQSDLVSKAVTTVTRALLEAFALIIVVLLLFLMNLRATLLVLLSIPVSVGLALMVMAQWGISANLMSLGGLAIAIGMMVDGSVVMMEHIFSHLAHPDSEHERKIRKEEAPGDRDPFDAAGDTHGIALRIKESAKEVGRPVFFAVLIITIVFAPLFALEGVEGKLFQPMAISIVLAMLASLLVALIVIPALATYSFRHGVREKPSPLLRPIQKQYRIRLRQALAYRRGVVTTALLLFAGALSLVPFLGTEFFAAIDMTGWTRIEDMTGCWYGRLGRMNWVQKPV
;
A
#
# COMPACT_ATOMS: atom_id res chain seq x y z
N ALA A 1 -43.08 5.47 20.23
CA ALA A 1 -42.22 4.50 20.93
C ALA A 1 -41.87 3.39 19.95
N VAL A 2 -40.60 3.03 19.85
CA VAL A 2 -40.17 1.82 19.12
C VAL A 2 -40.00 0.74 20.18
N THR A 3 -40.34 -0.51 19.89
CA THR A 3 -39.90 -1.63 20.75
C THR A 3 -38.62 -2.20 20.19
N MET A 4 -37.61 -2.34 21.05
CA MET A 4 -36.39 -3.06 20.69
C MET A 4 -36.49 -4.48 21.21
N THR A 5 -36.12 -5.44 20.36
CA THR A 5 -35.98 -6.84 20.73
C THR A 5 -34.57 -7.26 20.37
N LEU A 6 -33.74 -7.56 21.38
CA LEU A 6 -32.39 -8.08 21.17
C LEU A 6 -32.46 -9.61 21.15
N ARG A 7 -31.48 -10.26 20.54
CA ARG A 7 -31.28 -11.70 20.71
C ARG A 7 -30.17 -11.91 21.73
N ASP A 8 -30.44 -12.73 22.75
CA ASP A 8 -29.43 -13.13 23.72
C ASP A 8 -28.33 -14.01 23.08
N ALA A 9 -27.29 -14.34 23.84
CA ALA A 9 -26.20 -15.21 23.38
C ALA A 9 -26.64 -16.64 22.96
N LYS A 10 -27.88 -17.03 23.27
CA LYS A 10 -28.52 -18.31 22.90
C LYS A 10 -29.49 -18.14 21.73
N GLY A 11 -29.60 -16.94 21.16
CA GLY A 11 -30.47 -16.62 20.04
C GLY A 11 -31.94 -16.38 20.39
N GLN A 12 -32.31 -16.34 21.67
CA GLN A 12 -33.68 -16.08 22.14
C GLN A 12 -34.00 -14.58 22.14
N PRO A 13 -35.20 -14.17 21.70
CA PRO A 13 -35.60 -12.77 21.69
C PRO A 13 -35.91 -12.24 23.09
N GLU A 14 -35.21 -11.20 23.52
CA GLU A 14 -35.43 -10.44 24.75
C GLU A 14 -36.09 -9.10 24.42
N GLN A 15 -37.28 -8.83 24.97
CA GLN A 15 -38.00 -7.58 24.78
C GLN A 15 -37.52 -6.52 25.78
N LEU A 16 -36.97 -5.42 25.27
CA LEU A 16 -36.51 -4.30 26.09
C LEU A 16 -37.59 -3.25 26.39
N GLY A 17 -38.85 -3.53 26.02
CA GLY A 17 -39.95 -2.58 26.20
C GLY A 17 -39.90 -1.38 25.25
N GLU A 18 -40.46 -0.26 25.68
CA GLU A 18 -40.50 0.99 24.90
C GLU A 18 -39.15 1.70 24.94
N VAL A 19 -38.51 1.84 23.79
CA VAL A 19 -37.25 2.57 23.63
C VAL A 19 -37.45 3.85 22.83
N VAL A 20 -36.58 4.82 23.09
CA VAL A 20 -36.43 6.04 22.31
C VAL A 20 -35.13 5.96 21.54
N VAL A 21 -35.20 6.16 20.22
CA VAL A 21 -34.03 6.13 19.35
C VAL A 21 -33.58 7.56 19.05
N GLY A 22 -32.34 7.87 19.43
CA GLY A 22 -31.63 9.09 19.01
C GLY A 22 -30.68 8.78 17.87
N ILE A 23 -30.74 9.55 16.79
CA ILE A 23 -29.82 9.42 15.65
C ILE A 23 -28.92 10.64 15.62
N VAL A 24 -27.60 10.42 15.64
CA VAL A 24 -26.62 11.49 15.48
C VAL A 24 -26.11 11.51 14.05
N LEU A 25 -26.38 12.61 13.35
CA LEU A 25 -25.89 12.83 11.99
C LEU A 25 -24.62 13.69 12.04
N LYS A 26 -23.56 13.22 11.37
CA LYS A 26 -22.31 13.98 11.25
C LYS A 26 -22.41 15.02 10.14
N ARG A 27 -21.69 16.12 10.28
CA ARG A 27 -21.54 17.11 9.20
C ARG A 27 -20.81 16.47 8.01
N MET A 28 -21.14 16.92 6.79
CA MET A 28 -20.42 16.54 5.58
C MET A 28 -18.93 16.91 5.72
N GLY A 29 -18.04 15.99 5.35
CA GLY A 29 -16.58 16.16 5.48
C GLY A 29 -16.01 15.97 6.89
N ALA A 30 -16.83 15.87 7.95
CA ALA A 30 -16.32 15.63 9.30
C ALA A 30 -15.75 14.21 9.46
N ASN A 31 -14.64 14.11 10.21
CA ASN A 31 -14.03 12.83 10.57
C ASN A 31 -14.97 12.02 11.49
N THR A 32 -15.38 10.84 11.02
CA THR A 32 -16.34 9.99 11.73
C THR A 32 -15.82 9.56 13.10
N LYS A 33 -14.57 9.11 13.19
CA LYS A 33 -13.98 8.62 14.45
C LYS A 33 -13.87 9.76 15.47
N ALA A 34 -13.29 10.90 15.07
CA ALA A 34 -13.17 12.06 15.96
C ALA A 34 -14.53 12.57 16.45
N THR A 35 -15.55 12.54 15.60
CA THR A 35 -16.92 12.95 15.97
C THR A 35 -17.50 12.01 17.03
N ILE A 36 -17.38 10.70 16.82
CA ILE A 36 -17.91 9.69 17.76
C ILE A 36 -17.14 9.70 19.08
N ASP A 37 -15.80 9.81 19.03
CA ASP A 37 -14.98 9.90 20.23
C ASP A 37 -15.37 11.14 21.07
N GLY A 38 -15.64 12.28 20.42
CA GLY A 38 -16.15 13.48 21.08
C GLY A 38 -17.55 13.32 21.70
N ILE A 39 -18.44 12.54 21.07
CA ILE A 39 -19.76 12.20 21.63
C ILE A 39 -19.61 11.29 22.85
N LYS A 40 -18.79 10.23 22.73
CA LYS A 40 -18.50 9.29 23.84
C LYS A 40 -17.93 10.00 25.06
N GLN A 41 -17.06 10.99 24.85
CA GLN A 41 -16.51 11.80 25.94
C GLN A 41 -17.57 12.63 26.68
N ARG A 42 -18.69 12.99 26.02
CA ARG A 42 -19.79 13.74 26.64
C ARG A 42 -20.91 12.86 27.17
N LEU A 43 -20.93 11.58 26.83
CA LEU A 43 -21.95 10.64 27.27
C LEU A 43 -22.13 10.59 28.80
N PRO A 44 -21.06 10.58 29.62
CA PRO A 44 -21.21 10.58 31.08
C PRO A 44 -21.94 11.82 31.60
N ALA A 45 -21.65 12.99 31.04
CA ALA A 45 -22.31 14.24 31.42
C ALA A 45 -23.78 14.27 30.99
N ILE A 46 -24.09 13.68 29.82
CA ILE A 46 -25.49 13.54 29.35
C ILE A 46 -26.24 12.57 30.26
N GLN A 47 -25.63 11.45 30.63
CA GLN A 47 -26.24 10.43 31.48
C GLN A 47 -26.59 10.97 32.88
N GLN A 48 -25.78 11.89 33.43
CA GLN A 48 -26.07 12.56 34.70
C GLN A 48 -27.25 13.54 34.62
N ALA A 49 -27.55 14.07 33.44
CA ALA A 49 -28.67 14.99 33.23
C ALA A 49 -30.01 14.28 32.97
N LEU A 50 -29.99 12.95 32.79
CA LEU A 50 -31.19 12.16 32.53
C LEU A 50 -31.89 11.77 33.85
N PRO A 51 -33.24 11.62 33.84
CA PRO A 51 -34.00 11.14 35.00
C PRO A 51 -33.57 9.74 35.44
N GLU A 52 -33.81 9.41 36.71
CA GLU A 52 -33.57 8.07 37.25
C GLU A 52 -34.30 7.00 36.42
N GLY A 53 -33.57 5.93 36.07
CA GLY A 53 -34.10 4.81 35.27
C GLY A 53 -33.90 4.94 33.75
N VAL A 54 -33.45 6.08 33.22
CA VAL A 54 -33.14 6.23 31.78
C VAL A 54 -31.68 5.85 31.52
N ILE A 55 -31.44 4.81 30.73
CA ILE A 55 -30.10 4.35 30.35
C ILE A 55 -29.88 4.65 28.87
N LEU A 56 -28.77 5.32 28.55
CA LEU A 56 -28.39 5.60 27.17
C LEU A 56 -27.38 4.55 26.69
N GLU A 57 -27.84 3.68 25.79
CA GLU A 57 -27.02 2.60 25.24
C GLU A 57 -26.79 2.79 23.72
N PRO A 58 -25.53 2.87 23.25
CA PRO A 58 -25.23 2.97 21.84
C PRO A 58 -25.42 1.61 21.16
N PHE A 59 -26.46 1.46 20.34
CA PHE A 59 -26.74 0.22 19.61
C PHE A 59 -26.03 0.12 18.25
N TYR A 60 -25.60 1.26 17.67
CA TYR A 60 -24.87 1.30 16.40
C TYR A 60 -23.73 2.32 16.48
N ASP A 61 -22.50 1.83 16.26
CA ASP A 61 -21.30 2.64 16.29
C ASP A 61 -20.43 2.39 15.05
N GLN A 62 -20.37 3.39 14.16
CA GLN A 62 -19.56 3.30 12.94
C GLN A 62 -18.04 3.37 13.24
N SER A 63 -17.62 3.92 14.37
CA SER A 63 -16.20 4.03 14.72
C SER A 63 -15.54 2.67 14.93
N ASP A 64 -16.28 1.66 15.35
CA ASP A 64 -15.78 0.30 15.54
C ASP A 64 -15.44 -0.35 14.20
N LEU A 65 -16.30 -0.20 13.20
CA LEU A 65 -16.03 -0.66 11.83
C LEU A 65 -14.79 0.03 11.26
N VAL A 66 -14.67 1.35 11.44
CA VAL A 66 -13.50 2.11 11.00
C VAL A 66 -12.24 1.62 11.72
N SER A 67 -12.28 1.42 13.04
CA SER A 67 -11.12 1.01 13.83
C SER A 67 -10.66 -0.42 13.48
N LYS A 68 -11.61 -1.35 13.30
CA LYS A 68 -11.32 -2.71 12.84
C LYS A 68 -10.69 -2.69 11.45
N ALA A 69 -11.28 -1.96 10.51
CA ALA A 69 -10.78 -1.90 9.14
C ALA A 69 -9.39 -1.25 9.06
N VAL A 70 -9.14 -0.16 9.80
CA VAL A 70 -7.80 0.45 9.90
C VAL A 70 -6.80 -0.52 10.51
N THR A 71 -7.16 -1.23 11.58
CA THR A 71 -6.27 -2.21 12.23
C THR A 71 -5.93 -3.37 11.29
N THR A 72 -6.89 -3.87 10.52
CA THR A 72 -6.66 -4.90 9.50
C THR A 72 -5.70 -4.40 8.44
N VAL A 73 -5.87 -3.18 7.93
CA VAL A 73 -4.95 -2.61 6.95
C VAL A 73 -3.57 -2.38 7.54
N THR A 74 -3.46 -1.88 8.78
CA THR A 74 -2.17 -1.72 9.45
C THR A 74 -1.45 -3.06 9.64
N ARG A 75 -2.16 -4.13 10.01
CA ARG A 75 -1.58 -5.49 10.09
C ARG A 75 -1.09 -5.96 8.73
N ALA A 76 -1.91 -5.83 7.68
CA ALA A 76 -1.52 -6.19 6.32
C ALA A 76 -0.29 -5.40 5.83
N LEU A 77 -0.20 -4.11 6.17
CA LEU A 77 0.98 -3.28 5.88
C LEU A 77 2.24 -3.79 6.58
N LEU A 78 2.14 -4.20 7.84
CA LEU A 78 3.26 -4.78 8.59
C LEU A 78 3.67 -6.15 8.02
N GLU A 79 2.71 -6.98 7.65
CA GLU A 79 2.97 -8.28 6.99
C GLU A 79 3.68 -8.08 5.64
N ALA A 80 3.20 -7.12 4.82
CA ALA A 80 3.84 -6.77 3.56
C ALA A 80 5.28 -6.26 3.77
N PHE A 81 5.49 -5.40 4.77
CA PHE A 81 6.82 -4.91 5.12
C PHE A 81 7.76 -6.04 5.57
N ALA A 82 7.28 -6.99 6.37
CA ALA A 82 8.04 -8.17 6.76
C ALA A 82 8.42 -9.05 5.55
N LEU A 83 7.48 -9.28 4.63
CA LEU A 83 7.75 -10.01 3.39
C LEU A 83 8.80 -9.31 2.53
N ILE A 84 8.73 -7.97 2.41
CA ILE A 84 9.74 -7.18 1.69
C ILE A 84 11.11 -7.36 2.33
N ILE A 85 11.24 -7.30 3.66
CA ILE A 85 12.53 -7.53 4.34
C ILE A 85 13.10 -8.90 3.97
N VAL A 86 12.28 -9.95 4.06
CA VAL A 86 12.71 -11.32 3.75
C VAL A 86 13.20 -11.43 2.30
N VAL A 87 12.43 -10.89 1.35
CA VAL A 87 12.80 -10.91 -0.07
C VAL A 87 14.08 -10.09 -0.31
N LEU A 88 14.20 -8.88 0.23
CA LEU A 88 15.39 -8.04 0.03
C LEU A 88 16.65 -8.68 0.62
N LEU A 89 16.57 -9.26 1.82
CA LEU A 89 17.70 -9.98 2.42
C LEU A 89 18.15 -11.16 1.56
N LEU A 90 17.20 -11.91 0.97
CA LEU A 90 17.50 -13.04 0.10
C LEU A 90 18.13 -12.62 -1.23
N PHE A 91 17.69 -11.49 -1.80
CA PHE A 91 18.21 -11.01 -3.08
C PHE A 91 19.56 -10.31 -2.95
N LEU A 92 19.69 -9.33 -2.06
CA LEU A 92 20.88 -8.48 -1.97
C LEU A 92 22.01 -9.13 -1.16
N MET A 93 21.69 -10.07 -0.25
CA MET A 93 22.66 -10.73 0.65
C MET A 93 23.60 -9.77 1.41
N ASN A 94 23.21 -8.50 1.53
CA ASN A 94 23.95 -7.46 2.21
C ASN A 94 23.00 -6.66 3.09
N LEU A 95 23.24 -6.72 4.41
CA LEU A 95 22.39 -6.07 5.41
C LEU A 95 22.39 -4.55 5.27
N ARG A 96 23.50 -3.93 4.86
CA ARG A 96 23.61 -2.47 4.70
C ARG A 96 22.78 -1.99 3.52
N ALA A 97 22.93 -2.63 2.36
CA ALA A 97 22.16 -2.30 1.16
C ALA A 97 20.65 -2.52 1.40
N THR A 98 20.32 -3.64 2.05
CA THR A 98 18.93 -3.95 2.43
C THR A 98 18.36 -2.89 3.38
N LEU A 99 19.10 -2.47 4.39
CA LEU A 99 18.64 -1.49 5.37
C LEU A 99 18.44 -0.10 4.75
N LEU A 100 19.28 0.29 3.78
CA LEU A 100 19.10 1.55 3.04
C LEU A 100 17.81 1.55 2.20
N VAL A 101 17.55 0.47 1.48
CA VAL A 101 16.28 0.30 0.75
C VAL A 101 15.11 0.26 1.71
N LEU A 102 15.23 -0.46 2.83
CA LEU A 102 14.16 -0.59 3.82
C LEU A 102 13.79 0.76 4.44
N LEU A 103 14.78 1.63 4.66
CA LEU A 103 14.57 2.99 5.17
C LEU A 103 13.82 3.88 4.16
N SER A 104 13.87 3.58 2.86
CA SER A 104 13.17 4.39 1.86
C SER A 104 11.65 4.31 2.01
N ILE A 105 11.12 3.13 2.38
CA ILE A 105 9.67 2.88 2.56
C ILE A 105 9.04 3.85 3.58
N PRO A 106 9.45 3.87 4.86
CA PRO A 106 8.83 4.76 5.84
C PRO A 106 9.05 6.24 5.51
N VAL A 107 10.18 6.61 4.90
CA VAL A 107 10.44 7.99 4.47
C VAL A 107 9.47 8.40 3.37
N SER A 108 9.31 7.59 2.33
CA SER A 108 8.40 7.87 1.21
C SER A 108 6.93 7.86 1.64
N VAL A 109 6.53 6.89 2.47
CA VAL A 109 5.19 6.85 3.07
C VAL A 109 4.95 8.09 3.94
N GLY A 110 5.92 8.47 4.77
CA GLY A 110 5.83 9.66 5.63
C GLY A 110 5.67 10.96 4.84
N LEU A 111 6.43 11.12 3.75
CA LEU A 111 6.30 12.25 2.84
C LEU A 111 4.93 12.28 2.15
N ALA A 112 4.44 11.13 1.68
CA ALA A 112 3.11 11.05 1.07
C ALA A 112 1.99 11.41 2.06
N LEU A 113 2.05 10.87 3.29
CA LEU A 113 1.09 11.20 4.35
C LEU A 113 1.18 12.67 4.77
N MET A 114 2.37 13.26 4.77
CA MET A 114 2.56 14.69 5.04
C MET A 114 1.85 15.56 4.00
N VAL A 115 2.00 15.26 2.70
CA VAL A 115 1.31 15.98 1.63
C VAL A 115 -0.21 15.77 1.70
N MET A 116 -0.65 14.53 1.94
CA MET A 116 -2.07 14.23 2.12
C MET A 116 -2.70 15.01 3.28
N ALA A 117 -1.99 15.11 4.41
CA ALA A 117 -2.44 15.89 5.57
C ALA A 117 -2.55 17.38 5.24
N GLN A 118 -1.62 17.94 4.45
CA GLN A 118 -1.67 19.33 3.99
C GLN A 118 -2.82 19.60 3.03
N TRP A 119 -3.21 18.62 2.21
CA TRP A 119 -4.36 18.71 1.30
C TRP A 119 -5.69 18.33 1.96
N GLY A 120 -5.71 18.07 3.27
CA GLY A 120 -6.93 17.73 4.00
C GLY A 120 -7.51 16.36 3.64
N ILE A 121 -6.72 15.47 3.04
CA ILE A 121 -7.14 14.12 2.67
C ILE A 121 -7.03 13.24 3.92
N SER A 122 -8.17 12.74 4.39
CA SER A 122 -8.21 11.87 5.57
C SER A 122 -7.51 10.54 5.30
N ALA A 123 -6.71 10.05 6.26
CA ALA A 123 -6.23 8.68 6.28
C ALA A 123 -7.38 7.71 6.62
N ASN A 124 -8.18 7.38 5.61
CA ASN A 124 -9.29 6.44 5.70
C ASN A 124 -8.90 5.10 5.04
N LEU A 125 -9.83 4.14 5.09
CA LEU A 125 -9.59 2.79 4.57
C LEU A 125 -9.16 2.79 3.10
N MET A 126 -9.80 3.62 2.27
CA MET A 126 -9.51 3.70 0.84
C MET A 126 -8.10 4.26 0.62
N SER A 127 -7.78 5.41 1.24
CA SER A 127 -6.46 6.02 1.06
C SER A 127 -5.32 5.17 1.62
N LEU A 128 -5.54 4.50 2.78
CA LEU A 128 -4.59 3.55 3.38
C LEU A 128 -4.44 2.29 2.51
N GLY A 129 -5.51 1.80 1.90
CA GLY A 129 -5.48 0.70 0.95
C GLY A 129 -4.66 1.05 -0.30
N GLY A 130 -4.81 2.26 -0.84
CA GLY A 130 -3.96 2.76 -1.92
C GLY A 130 -2.48 2.79 -1.54
N LEU A 131 -2.16 3.24 -0.31
CA LEU A 131 -0.79 3.21 0.21
C LEU A 131 -0.24 1.78 0.34
N ALA A 132 -1.07 0.82 0.78
CA ALA A 132 -0.69 -0.58 0.89
C ALA A 132 -0.33 -1.20 -0.48
N ILE A 133 -1.12 -0.90 -1.51
CA ILE A 133 -0.83 -1.30 -2.89
C ILE A 133 0.46 -0.61 -3.37
N ALA A 134 0.63 0.67 -3.04
CA ALA A 134 1.77 1.46 -3.48
C ALA A 134 3.10 0.94 -2.93
N ILE A 135 3.18 0.46 -1.69
CA ILE A 135 4.45 0.04 -1.06
C ILE A 135 5.23 -0.96 -1.91
N GLY A 136 4.57 -1.94 -2.53
CA GLY A 136 5.26 -2.90 -3.40
C GLY A 136 5.93 -2.26 -4.62
N MET A 137 5.25 -1.31 -5.26
CA MET A 137 5.76 -0.56 -6.43
C MET A 137 6.75 0.54 -6.03
N MET A 138 6.57 1.11 -4.84
CA MET A 138 7.36 2.20 -4.27
C MET A 138 8.81 1.80 -4.06
N VAL A 139 9.02 0.56 -3.62
CA VAL A 139 10.33 -0.03 -3.30
C VAL A 139 11.16 -0.29 -4.55
N ASP A 140 10.52 -0.56 -5.69
CA ASP A 140 11.17 -0.99 -6.93
C ASP A 140 12.27 -0.02 -7.37
N GLY A 141 11.97 1.28 -7.43
CA GLY A 141 12.96 2.31 -7.80
C GLY A 141 14.16 2.40 -6.84
N SER A 142 13.92 2.22 -5.54
CA SER A 142 15.00 2.22 -4.54
C SER A 142 15.86 0.95 -4.63
N VAL A 143 15.24 -0.20 -4.88
CA VAL A 143 15.93 -1.48 -5.08
C VAL A 143 16.78 -1.43 -6.34
N VAL A 144 16.21 -1.02 -7.46
CA VAL A 144 16.92 -0.95 -8.74
C VAL A 144 18.10 0.03 -8.66
N MET A 145 17.92 1.19 -8.01
CA MET A 145 19.00 2.14 -7.77
C MET A 145 20.11 1.55 -6.88
N MET A 146 19.75 0.93 -5.76
CA MET A 146 20.71 0.36 -4.82
C MET A 146 21.43 -0.84 -5.41
N GLU A 147 20.72 -1.76 -6.08
CA GLU A 147 21.31 -2.92 -6.75
C GLU A 147 22.30 -2.47 -7.82
N HIS A 148 21.97 -1.45 -8.60
CA HIS A 148 22.89 -0.93 -9.60
C HIS A 148 24.12 -0.28 -8.97
N ILE A 149 23.96 0.57 -7.95
CA ILE A 149 25.08 1.14 -7.19
C ILE A 149 25.95 0.02 -6.60
N PHE A 150 25.33 -1.01 -6.04
CA PHE A 150 26.02 -2.13 -5.42
C PHE A 150 26.81 -2.95 -6.45
N SER A 151 26.18 -3.32 -7.56
CA SER A 151 26.81 -4.05 -8.67
C SER A 151 27.95 -3.24 -9.29
N HIS A 152 27.75 -1.94 -9.51
CA HIS A 152 28.75 -1.04 -10.10
C HIS A 152 29.95 -0.81 -9.16
N LEU A 153 29.75 -0.86 -7.84
CA LEU A 153 30.84 -0.80 -6.86
C LEU A 153 31.59 -2.15 -6.72
N ALA A 154 30.93 -3.28 -6.98
CA ALA A 154 31.49 -4.62 -6.82
C ALA A 154 32.20 -5.17 -8.08
N HIS A 155 31.76 -4.75 -9.27
CA HIS A 155 32.37 -5.10 -10.55
C HIS A 155 33.02 -3.85 -11.15
N PRO A 156 34.35 -3.68 -11.05
CA PRO A 156 35.04 -2.62 -11.79
C PRO A 156 34.83 -2.85 -13.28
N ASP A 157 34.07 -1.98 -13.93
CA ASP A 157 33.68 -2.16 -15.32
C ASP A 157 34.88 -1.90 -16.25
N SER A 158 35.04 -2.75 -17.27
CA SER A 158 36.14 -2.63 -18.25
C SER A 158 36.04 -1.38 -19.14
N GLU A 159 34.85 -0.79 -19.30
CA GLU A 159 34.72 0.53 -19.97
C GLU A 159 35.15 1.70 -19.07
N HIS A 160 35.05 1.55 -17.75
CA HIS A 160 35.55 2.51 -16.77
C HIS A 160 37.10 2.61 -16.79
N GLU A 161 37.78 1.54 -17.23
CA GLU A 161 39.24 1.52 -17.45
C GLU A 161 39.71 2.60 -18.46
N ARG A 162 38.89 2.97 -19.45
CA ARG A 162 39.29 3.90 -20.52
C ARG A 162 39.12 5.38 -20.16
N LYS A 163 38.13 5.72 -19.32
CA LYS A 163 37.87 7.11 -18.89
C LYS A 163 38.68 7.51 -17.65
N ILE A 164 38.86 6.59 -16.68
CA ILE A 164 39.68 6.86 -15.49
C ILE A 164 41.15 7.13 -15.86
N ARG A 165 41.66 6.49 -16.91
CA ARG A 165 43.02 6.75 -17.43
C ARG A 165 43.25 8.19 -17.94
N LYS A 166 42.21 9.00 -18.08
CA LYS A 166 42.30 10.43 -18.45
C LYS A 166 42.12 11.39 -17.27
N GLU A 167 41.56 10.92 -16.15
CA GLU A 167 41.34 11.69 -14.93
C GLU A 167 42.00 10.96 -13.75
N GLU A 168 43.31 10.73 -13.86
CA GLU A 168 44.09 10.23 -12.73
C GLU A 168 44.19 11.32 -11.65
N ALA A 169 43.59 11.08 -10.48
CA ALA A 169 43.96 11.80 -9.28
C ALA A 169 45.41 11.42 -8.92
N PRO A 170 46.32 12.38 -8.70
CA PRO A 170 47.73 12.07 -8.46
C PRO A 170 47.90 11.34 -7.14
N GLY A 171 48.27 10.05 -7.19
CA GLY A 171 48.71 9.28 -6.03
C GLY A 171 48.04 7.92 -5.80
N ASP A 172 47.11 7.49 -6.66
CA ASP A 172 46.43 6.21 -6.46
C ASP A 172 47.26 5.04 -7.01
N ARG A 173 47.58 4.05 -6.15
CA ARG A 173 48.53 2.96 -6.47
C ARG A 173 47.87 1.72 -7.07
N ASP A 174 46.55 1.59 -6.99
CA ASP A 174 45.80 0.53 -7.67
C ASP A 174 44.33 0.94 -7.89
N PRO A 175 43.90 1.21 -9.14
CA PRO A 175 42.50 1.52 -9.48
C PRO A 175 41.50 0.39 -9.15
N PHE A 176 42.00 -0.84 -8.92
CA PHE A 176 41.21 -2.06 -8.84
C PHE A 176 41.01 -2.60 -7.42
N ASP A 177 41.61 -2.02 -6.39
CA ASP A 177 41.33 -2.38 -4.99
C ASP A 177 40.22 -1.49 -4.41
N ALA A 178 38.96 -1.90 -4.63
CA ALA A 178 37.81 -1.28 -3.97
C ALA A 178 37.90 -1.32 -2.43
N ALA A 179 38.75 -2.17 -1.84
CA ALA A 179 38.97 -2.18 -0.39
C ALA A 179 39.91 -1.06 0.10
N GLY A 180 40.65 -0.39 -0.79
CA GLY A 180 41.64 0.64 -0.47
C GLY A 180 41.33 2.06 -0.98
N ASP A 181 40.44 2.21 -1.97
CA ASP A 181 40.13 3.53 -2.56
C ASP A 181 39.24 4.37 -1.63
N THR A 182 39.83 5.40 -1.02
CA THR A 182 39.16 6.29 -0.05
C THR A 182 38.72 7.63 -0.65
N HIS A 183 39.07 7.95 -1.90
CA HIS A 183 38.85 9.29 -2.47
C HIS A 183 37.87 9.33 -3.66
N GLY A 184 37.53 8.19 -4.29
CA GLY A 184 36.64 8.15 -5.49
C GLY A 184 35.20 7.65 -5.30
N ILE A 185 34.84 7.07 -4.14
CA ILE A 185 33.57 6.33 -3.97
C ILE A 185 32.32 7.20 -4.24
N ALA A 186 32.30 8.44 -3.77
CA ALA A 186 31.17 9.35 -3.99
C ALA A 186 30.96 9.66 -5.48
N LEU A 187 32.04 9.77 -6.26
CA LEU A 187 31.96 10.01 -7.70
C LEU A 187 31.44 8.77 -8.44
N ARG A 188 31.93 7.58 -8.08
CA ARG A 188 31.46 6.30 -8.63
C ARG A 188 29.98 6.05 -8.36
N ILE A 189 29.51 6.32 -7.13
CA ILE A 189 28.10 6.22 -6.77
C ILE A 189 27.25 7.19 -7.60
N LYS A 190 27.73 8.42 -7.80
CA LYS A 190 27.04 9.42 -8.62
C LYS A 190 26.97 9.01 -10.09
N GLU A 191 28.02 8.43 -10.66
CA GLU A 191 28.03 7.97 -12.05
C GLU A 191 27.07 6.79 -12.24
N SER A 192 27.15 5.78 -11.37
CA SER A 192 26.19 4.66 -11.34
C SER A 192 24.74 5.14 -11.19
N ALA A 193 24.48 6.10 -10.29
CA ALA A 193 23.13 6.63 -10.08
C ALA A 193 22.62 7.37 -11.32
N LYS A 194 23.49 8.01 -12.11
CA LYS A 194 23.11 8.69 -13.37
C LYS A 194 22.71 7.71 -14.46
N GLU A 195 23.35 6.54 -14.54
CA GLU A 195 23.04 5.51 -15.55
C GLU A 195 21.61 4.98 -15.38
N VAL A 196 21.17 4.78 -14.14
CA VAL A 196 19.85 4.20 -13.83
C VAL A 196 18.79 5.24 -13.45
N GLY A 197 19.19 6.47 -13.14
CA GLY A 197 18.25 7.52 -12.74
C GLY A 197 17.17 7.80 -13.78
N ARG A 198 17.53 7.81 -15.07
CA ARG A 198 16.56 8.05 -16.16
C ARG A 198 15.56 6.89 -16.31
N PRO A 199 15.97 5.62 -16.40
CA PRO A 199 15.03 4.48 -16.37
C PRO A 199 14.08 4.48 -15.18
N VAL A 200 14.58 4.71 -13.96
CA VAL A 200 13.76 4.73 -12.73
C VAL A 200 12.73 5.86 -12.76
N PHE A 201 13.14 7.06 -13.20
CA PHE A 201 12.23 8.19 -13.39
C PHE A 201 11.07 7.86 -14.33
N PHE A 202 11.37 7.30 -15.50
CA PHE A 202 10.34 6.93 -16.46
C PHE A 202 9.45 5.80 -15.96
N ALA A 203 10.00 4.80 -15.27
CA ALA A 203 9.21 3.71 -14.70
C ALA A 203 8.15 4.24 -13.71
N VAL A 204 8.54 5.12 -12.79
CA VAL A 204 7.61 5.72 -11.82
C VAL A 204 6.59 6.64 -12.50
N LEU A 205 7.02 7.40 -13.50
CA LEU A 205 6.11 8.27 -14.26
C LEU A 205 5.06 7.46 -15.03
N ILE A 206 5.44 6.34 -15.64
CA ILE A 206 4.50 5.45 -16.33
C ILE A 206 3.46 4.91 -15.35
N ILE A 207 3.88 4.44 -14.18
CA ILE A 207 2.95 3.96 -13.13
C ILE A 207 1.99 5.08 -12.74
N THR A 208 2.49 6.30 -12.55
CA THR A 208 1.68 7.47 -12.20
C THR A 208 0.63 7.78 -13.29
N ILE A 209 1.03 7.72 -14.57
CA ILE A 209 0.14 7.94 -15.71
C ILE A 209 -0.93 6.83 -15.81
N VAL A 210 -0.60 5.58 -15.49
CA VAL A 210 -1.56 4.47 -15.48
C VAL A 210 -2.67 4.68 -14.45
N PHE A 211 -2.39 5.36 -13.33
CA PHE A 211 -3.41 5.71 -12.33
C PHE A 211 -4.15 7.02 -12.62
N ALA A 212 -3.67 7.85 -13.55
CA ALA A 212 -4.29 9.14 -13.87
C ALA A 212 -5.75 9.03 -14.37
N PRO A 213 -6.16 8.03 -15.19
CA PRO A 213 -7.55 7.86 -15.61
C PRO A 213 -8.54 7.72 -14.45
N LEU A 214 -8.08 7.28 -13.28
CA LEU A 214 -8.93 7.11 -12.10
C LEU A 214 -9.51 8.46 -11.60
N PHE A 215 -8.85 9.57 -11.92
CA PHE A 215 -9.36 10.92 -11.63
C PHE A 215 -10.55 11.32 -12.50
N ALA A 216 -10.74 10.67 -13.65
CA ALA A 216 -11.87 10.92 -14.54
C ALA A 216 -13.15 10.18 -14.10
N LEU A 217 -13.09 9.32 -13.07
CA LEU A 217 -14.28 8.64 -12.55
C LEU A 217 -15.18 9.63 -11.81
N GLU A 218 -16.46 9.64 -12.19
CA GLU A 218 -17.51 10.46 -11.59
C GLU A 218 -18.41 9.64 -10.63
N GLY A 219 -19.29 10.33 -9.90
CA GLY A 219 -20.30 9.69 -9.07
C GLY A 219 -19.76 9.00 -7.81
N VAL A 220 -20.27 7.79 -7.54
CA VAL A 220 -19.91 7.01 -6.35
C VAL A 220 -18.53 6.38 -6.51
N GLU A 221 -18.19 5.94 -7.72
CA GLU A 221 -16.89 5.33 -8.05
C GLU A 221 -15.76 6.31 -7.81
N GLY A 222 -15.88 7.55 -8.31
CA GLY A 222 -14.89 8.60 -8.08
C GLY A 222 -14.62 8.85 -6.60
N LYS A 223 -15.67 8.91 -5.76
CA LYS A 223 -15.52 9.13 -4.31
C LYS A 223 -14.77 8.01 -3.58
N LEU A 224 -14.80 6.79 -4.12
CA LEU A 224 -14.13 5.63 -3.55
C LEU A 224 -12.70 5.50 -4.09
N PHE A 225 -12.51 5.68 -5.39
CA PHE A 225 -11.25 5.42 -6.08
C PHE A 225 -10.29 6.62 -6.10
N GLN A 226 -10.78 7.87 -6.20
CA GLN A 226 -9.91 9.05 -6.25
C GLN A 226 -9.00 9.16 -5.01
N PRO A 227 -9.47 8.97 -3.76
CA PRO A 227 -8.59 9.00 -2.59
C PRO A 227 -7.48 7.94 -2.64
N MET A 228 -7.74 6.80 -3.30
CA MET A 228 -6.74 5.74 -3.49
C MET A 228 -5.71 6.11 -4.56
N ALA A 229 -6.16 6.68 -5.69
CA ALA A 229 -5.23 7.18 -6.71
C ALA A 229 -4.33 8.29 -6.16
N ILE A 230 -4.86 9.23 -5.39
CA ILE A 230 -4.05 10.31 -4.81
C ILE A 230 -2.97 9.73 -3.90
N SER A 231 -3.32 8.78 -3.02
CA SER A 231 -2.33 8.19 -2.13
C SER A 231 -1.25 7.42 -2.89
N ILE A 232 -1.61 6.68 -3.94
CA ILE A 232 -0.64 5.98 -4.81
C ILE A 232 0.27 6.98 -5.53
N VAL A 233 -0.28 8.00 -6.19
CA VAL A 233 0.51 8.97 -6.95
C VAL A 233 1.47 9.72 -6.03
N LEU A 234 1.00 10.18 -4.86
CA LEU A 234 1.86 10.85 -3.89
C LEU A 234 2.94 9.93 -3.33
N ALA A 235 2.60 8.68 -3.04
CA ALA A 235 3.54 7.65 -2.60
C ALA A 235 4.64 7.41 -3.64
N MET A 236 4.27 7.27 -4.91
CA MET A 236 5.20 7.03 -6.02
C MET A 236 6.10 8.25 -6.29
N LEU A 237 5.55 9.46 -6.26
CA LEU A 237 6.36 10.68 -6.40
C LEU A 237 7.33 10.86 -5.23
N ALA A 238 6.87 10.61 -3.99
CA ALA A 238 7.73 10.64 -2.82
C ALA A 238 8.84 9.59 -2.89
N SER A 239 8.55 8.38 -3.41
CA SER A 239 9.59 7.35 -3.56
C SER A 239 10.57 7.61 -4.68
N LEU A 240 10.15 8.26 -5.75
CA LEU A 240 11.04 8.73 -6.78
C LEU A 240 12.05 9.74 -6.22
N LEU A 241 11.59 10.70 -5.42
CA LEU A 241 12.47 11.67 -4.75
C LEU A 241 13.46 10.96 -3.82
N VAL A 242 12.98 10.02 -3.02
CA VAL A 242 13.84 9.26 -2.09
C VAL A 242 14.84 8.39 -2.85
N ALA A 243 14.42 7.69 -3.91
CA ALA A 243 15.26 6.82 -4.71
C ALA A 243 16.37 7.59 -5.45
N LEU A 244 16.08 8.77 -6.00
CA LEU A 244 17.07 9.54 -6.77
C LEU A 244 17.97 10.42 -5.91
N ILE A 245 17.49 10.89 -4.75
CA ILE A 245 18.23 11.85 -3.92
C ILE A 245 18.78 11.16 -2.66
N VAL A 246 17.90 10.52 -1.89
CA VAL A 246 18.23 10.00 -0.56
C VAL A 246 19.07 8.73 -0.66
N ILE A 247 18.74 7.79 -1.55
CA ILE A 247 19.47 6.52 -1.67
C ILE A 247 20.94 6.73 -2.08
N PRO A 248 21.29 7.48 -3.14
CA PRO A 248 22.69 7.71 -3.50
C PRO A 248 23.47 8.47 -2.41
N ALA A 249 22.81 9.43 -1.73
CA ALA A 249 23.41 10.16 -0.61
C ALA A 249 23.72 9.23 0.57
N LEU A 250 22.78 8.39 0.99
CA LEU A 250 22.98 7.43 2.07
C LEU A 250 23.96 6.32 1.69
N ALA A 251 23.98 5.88 0.43
CA ALA A 251 24.95 4.92 -0.08
C ALA A 251 26.38 5.44 0.07
N THR A 252 26.60 6.73 -0.23
CA THR A 252 27.90 7.39 -0.05
C THR A 252 28.39 7.37 1.40
N TYR A 253 27.48 7.45 2.37
CA TYR A 253 27.82 7.34 3.79
C TYR A 253 28.04 5.89 4.25
N SER A 254 27.23 4.95 3.75
CA SER A 254 27.22 3.55 4.21
C SER A 254 28.34 2.68 3.61
N PHE A 255 28.76 2.96 2.38
CA PHE A 255 29.74 2.17 1.62
C PHE A 255 31.13 2.80 1.56
N ARG A 256 31.57 3.43 2.67
CA ARG A 256 32.91 4.05 2.78
C ARG A 256 34.09 3.07 2.70
N HIS A 257 33.84 1.79 2.90
CA HIS A 257 34.84 0.72 2.77
C HIS A 257 34.26 -0.28 1.78
N GLY A 258 35.00 -0.58 0.70
CA GLY A 258 34.53 -1.34 -0.45
C GLY A 258 33.65 -2.55 -0.16
N VAL A 259 32.79 -2.86 -1.11
CA VAL A 259 31.81 -3.92 -0.99
C VAL A 259 32.31 -5.17 -1.67
N ARG A 260 32.28 -6.30 -0.97
CA ARG A 260 32.43 -7.63 -1.59
C ARG A 260 31.06 -8.17 -1.95
N GLU A 261 30.82 -8.40 -3.23
CA GLU A 261 29.62 -9.09 -3.68
C GLU A 261 29.65 -10.54 -3.21
N LYS A 262 28.64 -10.91 -2.43
CA LYS A 262 28.32 -12.31 -2.18
C LYS A 262 27.15 -12.66 -3.10
N PRO A 263 27.38 -13.38 -4.20
CA PRO A 263 26.29 -13.76 -5.09
C PRO A 263 25.28 -14.59 -4.32
N SER A 264 24.00 -14.24 -4.44
CA SER A 264 23.00 -14.93 -3.63
C SER A 264 22.88 -16.41 -4.03
N PRO A 265 22.87 -17.32 -3.04
CA PRO A 265 22.83 -18.75 -3.32
C PRO A 265 21.56 -19.17 -4.06
N LEU A 266 20.49 -18.38 -3.92
CA LEU A 266 19.19 -18.61 -4.54
C LEU A 266 19.13 -18.13 -6.00
N LEU A 267 19.82 -17.03 -6.36
CA LEU A 267 19.81 -16.52 -7.74
C LEU A 267 20.67 -17.34 -8.70
N ARG A 268 21.79 -17.92 -8.24
CA ARG A 268 22.68 -18.74 -9.08
C ARG A 268 21.97 -19.85 -9.88
N PRO A 269 21.19 -20.76 -9.27
CA PRO A 269 20.50 -21.82 -10.00
C PRO A 269 19.42 -21.25 -10.93
N ILE A 270 18.68 -20.23 -10.49
CA ILE A 270 17.63 -19.57 -11.28
C ILE A 270 18.23 -18.94 -12.54
N GLN A 271 19.35 -18.22 -12.41
CA GLN A 271 20.01 -17.56 -13.54
C GLN A 271 20.56 -18.58 -14.54
N LYS A 272 21.13 -19.70 -14.06
CA LYS A 272 21.59 -20.79 -14.94
C LYS A 272 20.42 -21.37 -15.73
N GLN A 273 19.31 -21.66 -15.06
CA GLN A 273 18.11 -22.20 -15.71
C GLN A 273 17.50 -21.21 -16.70
N TYR A 274 17.43 -19.92 -16.33
CA TYR A 274 16.99 -18.84 -17.19
C TYR A 274 17.83 -18.76 -18.47
N ARG A 275 19.17 -18.74 -18.35
CA ARG A 275 20.07 -18.66 -19.52
C ARG A 275 19.90 -19.85 -20.47
N ILE A 276 19.64 -21.05 -19.95
CA ILE A 276 19.39 -22.24 -20.77
C ILE A 276 18.06 -22.08 -21.54
N ARG A 277 16.98 -21.73 -20.84
CA ARG A 277 15.65 -21.54 -21.45
C ARG A 277 15.61 -20.39 -22.44
N LEU A 278 16.33 -19.30 -22.15
CA LEU A 278 16.44 -18.14 -23.04
C LEU A 278 17.06 -18.52 -24.39
N ARG A 279 18.16 -19.30 -24.38
CA ARG A 279 18.78 -19.78 -25.63
C ARG A 279 17.82 -20.64 -26.44
N GLN A 280 17.05 -21.51 -25.78
CA GLN A 280 16.02 -22.33 -26.44
C GLN A 280 14.89 -21.47 -27.03
N ALA A 281 14.42 -20.46 -26.28
CA ALA A 281 13.38 -19.55 -26.73
C ALA A 281 13.82 -18.72 -27.94
N LEU A 282 15.07 -18.25 -27.96
CA LEU A 282 15.64 -17.52 -29.10
C LEU A 282 15.80 -18.42 -30.33
N ALA A 283 16.18 -19.70 -30.15
CA ALA A 283 16.28 -20.65 -31.24
C ALA A 283 14.91 -21.01 -31.86
N TYR A 284 13.84 -21.03 -31.04
CA TYR A 284 12.49 -21.38 -31.48
C TYR A 284 11.52 -20.18 -31.48
N ARG A 285 11.95 -19.05 -32.04
CA ARG A 285 11.20 -17.77 -32.05
C ARG A 285 9.75 -17.90 -32.52
N ARG A 286 9.50 -18.67 -33.59
CA ARG A 286 8.13 -18.84 -34.13
C ARG A 286 7.21 -19.51 -33.11
N GLY A 287 7.68 -20.53 -32.40
CA GLY A 287 6.89 -21.21 -31.38
C GLY A 287 6.59 -20.34 -30.16
N VAL A 288 7.54 -19.48 -29.76
CA VAL A 288 7.31 -18.53 -28.66
C VAL A 288 6.20 -17.54 -29.04
N VAL A 289 6.26 -16.99 -30.25
CA VAL A 289 5.25 -16.04 -30.74
C VAL A 289 3.88 -16.71 -30.91
N THR A 290 3.81 -17.91 -31.48
CA THR A 290 2.52 -18.62 -31.62
C THR A 290 1.92 -18.97 -30.27
N THR A 291 2.74 -19.42 -29.31
CA THR A 291 2.27 -19.71 -27.94
C THR A 291 1.78 -18.44 -27.24
N ALA A 292 2.49 -17.32 -27.38
CA ALA A 292 2.05 -16.04 -26.81
C ALA A 292 0.71 -15.57 -27.40
N LEU A 293 0.53 -15.70 -28.71
CA LEU A 293 -0.74 -15.38 -29.39
C LEU A 293 -1.87 -16.30 -28.96
N LEU A 294 -1.62 -17.60 -28.81
CA LEU A 294 -2.61 -18.55 -28.31
C LEU A 294 -3.00 -18.28 -26.86
N LEU A 295 -2.04 -17.95 -26.00
CA LEU A 295 -2.33 -17.55 -24.61
C LEU A 295 -3.13 -16.25 -24.55
N PHE A 296 -2.81 -15.28 -25.40
CA PHE A 296 -3.58 -14.04 -25.50
C PHE A 296 -5.02 -14.29 -25.99
N ALA A 297 -5.20 -15.10 -27.03
CA ALA A 297 -6.53 -15.49 -27.51
C ALA A 297 -7.31 -16.30 -26.45
N GLY A 298 -6.62 -17.18 -25.72
CA GLY A 298 -7.19 -17.92 -24.59
C GLY A 298 -7.66 -16.97 -23.47
N ALA A 299 -6.85 -15.97 -23.11
CA ALA A 299 -7.24 -14.96 -22.13
C ALA A 299 -8.48 -14.17 -22.60
N LEU A 300 -8.54 -13.77 -23.87
CA LEU A 300 -9.73 -13.12 -24.44
C LEU A 300 -10.96 -14.02 -24.42
N SER A 301 -10.80 -15.33 -24.64
CA SER A 301 -11.91 -16.28 -24.59
C SER A 301 -12.51 -16.45 -23.18
N LEU A 302 -11.76 -16.09 -22.14
CA LEU A 302 -12.23 -16.14 -20.75
C LEU A 302 -13.04 -14.89 -20.34
N VAL A 303 -12.95 -13.79 -21.09
CA VAL A 303 -13.65 -12.54 -20.77
C VAL A 303 -15.17 -12.71 -20.63
N PRO A 304 -15.87 -13.46 -21.51
CA PRO A 304 -17.31 -13.68 -21.37
C PRO A 304 -17.72 -14.48 -20.11
N PHE A 305 -16.79 -15.17 -19.46
CA PHE A 305 -17.04 -15.95 -18.26
C PHE A 305 -16.86 -15.14 -16.96
N LEU A 306 -16.37 -13.89 -17.05
CA LEU A 306 -16.22 -13.02 -15.90
C LEU A 306 -17.57 -12.39 -15.53
N GLY A 307 -18.03 -12.65 -14.31
CA GLY A 307 -19.17 -11.96 -13.72
C GLY A 307 -18.85 -10.48 -13.46
N THR A 308 -19.86 -9.62 -13.54
CA THR A 308 -19.75 -8.19 -13.24
C THR A 308 -20.44 -7.90 -11.90
N GLU A 309 -19.66 -7.51 -10.90
CA GLU A 309 -20.18 -6.99 -9.62
C GLU A 309 -19.62 -5.58 -9.39
N PHE A 310 -20.45 -4.69 -8.82
CA PHE A 310 -20.08 -3.29 -8.60
C PHE A 310 -18.99 -3.14 -7.52
N PHE A 311 -19.19 -3.78 -6.36
CA PHE A 311 -18.18 -3.94 -5.31
C PHE A 311 -18.45 -5.25 -4.58
N ALA A 312 -17.39 -5.87 -4.07
CA ALA A 312 -17.53 -6.98 -3.15
C ALA A 312 -18.35 -6.54 -1.93
N ALA A 313 -19.33 -7.35 -1.52
CA ALA A 313 -20.16 -7.06 -0.36
C ALA A 313 -19.28 -6.91 0.89
N ILE A 314 -19.28 -5.71 1.47
CA ILE A 314 -18.63 -5.45 2.76
C ILE A 314 -19.62 -5.88 3.83
N ASP A 315 -19.23 -6.83 4.68
CA ASP A 315 -20.04 -7.27 5.82
C ASP A 315 -20.18 -6.12 6.85
N MET A 316 -21.19 -5.28 6.62
CA MET A 316 -21.66 -4.30 7.59
C MET A 316 -22.63 -5.01 8.52
N THR A 317 -22.11 -5.54 9.63
CA THR A 317 -22.94 -6.06 10.72
C THR A 317 -23.92 -4.97 11.18
N GLY A 318 -25.22 -5.28 11.20
CA GLY A 318 -26.19 -4.48 11.98
C GLY A 318 -27.57 -4.24 11.38
N TRP A 319 -27.81 -4.48 10.10
CA TRP A 319 -29.09 -4.13 9.47
C TRP A 319 -29.75 -5.31 8.77
N THR A 320 -30.92 -5.70 9.27
CA THR A 320 -31.83 -6.61 8.57
C THR A 320 -33.07 -5.78 8.21
N ARG A 321 -33.25 -5.48 6.92
CA ARG A 321 -34.46 -4.80 6.47
C ARG A 321 -35.60 -5.82 6.44
N ILE A 322 -36.64 -5.58 7.23
CA ILE A 322 -37.89 -6.35 7.16
C ILE A 322 -38.85 -5.54 6.28
N GLU A 323 -39.07 -6.01 5.05
CA GLU A 323 -40.11 -5.45 4.18
C GLU A 323 -41.39 -6.28 4.39
N ASP A 324 -42.36 -5.71 5.11
CA ASP A 324 -43.68 -6.34 5.27
C ASP A 324 -44.49 -6.14 3.97
N MET A 325 -44.63 -7.22 3.19
CA MET A 325 -45.56 -7.30 2.07
C MET A 325 -46.95 -7.66 2.58
N THR A 326 -47.71 -6.70 3.11
CA THR A 326 -49.20 -6.71 3.13
C THR A 326 -49.73 -5.53 3.94
N GLY A 327 -50.84 -4.95 3.48
CA GLY A 327 -51.53 -3.80 4.08
C GLY A 327 -51.98 -4.02 5.53
N CYS A 328 -51.06 -3.90 6.48
CA CYS A 328 -51.35 -3.84 7.89
C CYS A 328 -51.93 -2.45 8.21
N TRP A 329 -53.24 -2.44 8.49
CA TRP A 329 -54.00 -1.29 8.93
C TRP A 329 -53.30 -0.58 10.09
N TYR A 330 -52.85 0.64 9.81
CA TYR A 330 -52.12 1.55 10.68
C TYR A 330 -53.04 2.14 11.77
N GLY A 331 -53.63 1.28 12.62
CA GLY A 331 -54.70 1.67 13.57
C GLY A 331 -54.60 1.05 14.97
N ARG A 332 -53.63 0.16 15.23
CA ARG A 332 -53.36 -0.36 16.59
C ARG A 332 -51.92 -0.89 16.64
N LEU A 333 -51.04 -0.17 17.34
CA LEU A 333 -49.61 -0.47 17.59
C LEU A 333 -48.67 -0.30 16.38
N GLY A 334 -48.28 0.95 16.11
CA GLY A 334 -47.14 1.28 15.24
C GLY A 334 -45.81 0.93 15.89
N ARG A 335 -45.24 -0.24 15.57
CA ARG A 335 -43.90 -0.64 15.98
C ARG A 335 -43.09 -1.08 14.76
N MET A 336 -42.12 -0.25 14.35
CA MET A 336 -41.04 -0.67 13.46
C MET A 336 -40.11 -1.60 14.26
N ASN A 337 -40.06 -2.88 13.92
CA ASN A 337 -39.14 -3.81 14.56
C ASN A 337 -37.84 -3.88 13.76
N TRP A 338 -36.76 -3.37 14.34
CA TRP A 338 -35.40 -3.59 13.87
C TRP A 338 -34.77 -4.71 14.70
N VAL A 339 -34.26 -5.76 14.05
CA VAL A 339 -33.62 -6.90 14.70
C VAL A 339 -32.12 -6.86 14.44
N GLN A 340 -31.34 -6.73 15.51
CA GLN A 340 -29.88 -6.77 15.49
C GLN A 340 -29.40 -8.22 15.31
N LYS A 341 -28.42 -8.44 14.42
CA LYS A 341 -27.72 -9.73 14.34
C LYS A 341 -26.66 -9.82 15.46
N PRO A 342 -26.46 -10.99 16.07
CA PRO A 342 -25.44 -11.17 17.10
C PRO A 342 -24.03 -10.94 16.55
N VAL A 343 -23.14 -10.53 17.45
CA VAL A 343 -21.73 -10.14 17.24
C VAL A 343 -20.87 -11.30 16.75
#